data_AF-C4KZF9-F1
#
_entry.id   AF-C4KZF9-F1
#
_cell.length_a   1.000
_cell.length_b   1.000
_cell.length_c   1.000
_cell.angle_alpha   90.00
_cell.angle_beta   90.00
_cell.angle_gamma   90.00
#
_symmetry.space_group_name_H-M   'P 1'
#
loop_
_entity.id
_entity.type
_entity.pdbx_description
1 polymer ?
#
loop_
_entity_poly.entity_id
_entity_poly.type
_entity_poly.pdbx_seq_one_letter_code
_entity_poly.pdbx_strand_id
1 'polypeptide(L)'
;MELLTIGLGILGVLSLGWFFYSYWLGYKGGNIVMTLDEHYTKLEEYVPAILSKLYEDGKSAHYLGDRKFEVEGKRYVLVERTVPIGHVPTQQTVLQPDRS
;
A
#
# COMPACT_ATOMS: atom_id res chain seq x y z
N MET A 1 -6.02 -13.01 44.64
CA MET A 1 -4.95 -13.58 43.80
C MET A 1 -5.54 -14.18 42.53
N GLU A 2 -6.53 -15.08 42.62
CA GLU A 2 -7.10 -15.80 41.46
C GLU A 2 -7.80 -14.90 40.41
N LEU A 3 -8.59 -13.90 40.84
CA LEU A 3 -9.26 -12.96 39.92
C LEU A 3 -8.27 -12.15 39.06
N LEU A 4 -7.09 -11.86 39.61
CA LEU A 4 -6.06 -11.07 38.94
C LEU A 4 -5.33 -11.93 37.88
N THR A 5 -5.12 -13.21 38.19
CA THR A 5 -4.56 -14.20 37.24
C THR A 5 -5.52 -14.47 36.08
N ILE A 6 -6.81 -14.60 36.37
CA ILE A 6 -7.87 -14.76 35.34
C ILE A 6 -7.93 -13.52 34.45
N GLY A 7 -7.89 -12.32 35.03
CA GLY A 7 -7.88 -11.06 34.28
C GLY A 7 -6.68 -10.92 33.34
N LEU A 8 -5.47 -11.27 33.82
CA LEU A 8 -4.26 -11.26 32.99
C LEU A 8 -4.30 -12.32 31.88
N GLY A 9 -4.87 -13.49 32.16
CA GLY A 9 -5.08 -14.54 31.15
C GLY A 9 -6.01 -14.07 30.03
N ILE A 10 -7.14 -13.44 30.37
CA ILE A 10 -8.09 -12.89 29.39
C ILE A 10 -7.44 -11.80 28.54
N LEU A 11 -6.71 -10.86 29.18
CA LEU A 11 -6.00 -9.80 28.47
C LEU A 11 -4.97 -10.36 27.48
N GLY A 12 -4.18 -11.36 27.90
CA GLY A 12 -3.20 -12.01 27.03
C GLY A 12 -3.84 -12.68 25.80
N VAL A 13 -4.96 -13.37 25.98
CA VAL A 13 -5.69 -14.01 24.88
C VAL A 13 -6.28 -12.97 23.92
N LEU A 14 -6.82 -11.86 24.43
CA LEU A 14 -7.35 -10.77 23.59
C LEU A 14 -6.26 -10.07 22.78
N SER A 15 -5.09 -9.80 23.38
CA SER A 15 -3.96 -9.19 22.67
C SER A 15 -3.40 -10.10 21.58
N LEU A 16 -3.29 -11.40 21.84
CA LEU A 16 -2.89 -12.38 20.83
C LEU A 16 -3.93 -12.50 19.72
N GLY A 17 -5.22 -12.54 20.07
CA GLY A 17 -6.32 -12.53 19.09
C GLY A 17 -6.29 -11.30 18.19
N TRP A 18 -6.04 -10.11 18.76
CA TRP A 18 -5.91 -8.87 17.98
C TRP A 18 -4.68 -8.88 17.06
N PHE A 19 -3.53 -9.37 17.53
CA PHE A 19 -2.32 -9.49 16.72
C PHE A 19 -2.47 -10.48 15.56
N PHE A 20 -3.09 -11.64 15.81
CA PHE A 20 -3.37 -12.61 14.75
C PHE A 20 -4.44 -12.10 13.78
N TYR A 21 -5.46 -11.39 14.27
CA TYR A 21 -6.48 -10.77 13.43
C TYR A 21 -5.89 -9.68 12.54
N SER A 22 -5.00 -8.82 13.05
CA SER A 22 -4.31 -7.80 12.25
C SER A 22 -3.34 -8.40 11.24
N TYR A 23 -2.65 -9.49 11.58
CA TYR A 23 -1.81 -10.25 10.65
C TYR A 23 -2.62 -10.97 9.57
N TRP A 24 -3.74 -11.59 9.94
CA TRP A 24 -4.60 -12.37 9.04
C TRP A 24 -5.44 -11.50 8.10
N LEU A 25 -5.87 -10.32 8.54
CA LEU A 25 -6.58 -9.37 7.70
C LEU A 25 -5.76 -9.01 6.45
N GLY A 26 -4.44 -8.94 6.56
CA GLY A 26 -3.59 -8.59 5.42
C GLY A 26 -3.86 -7.14 4.95
N TYR A 27 -2.92 -6.38 4.41
CA TYR A 27 -1.84 -6.79 3.52
C TYR A 27 -2.26 -7.79 2.41
N LYS A 28 -3.55 -8.11 2.27
CA LYS A 28 -4.12 -8.74 1.09
C LYS A 28 -4.45 -7.65 0.10
N GLY A 29 -3.41 -7.29 -0.62
CA GLY A 29 -3.37 -6.17 -1.54
C GLY A 29 -2.11 -5.39 -1.28
N GLY A 30 -0.95 -6.04 -1.36
CA GLY A 30 0.34 -5.33 -1.29
C GLY A 30 0.45 -4.22 -2.33
N ASN A 31 -0.48 -4.16 -3.30
CA ASN A 31 -0.63 -3.09 -4.25
C ASN A 31 -0.77 -1.73 -3.57
N ILE A 32 0.08 -0.78 -3.94
CA ILE A 32 -0.13 0.62 -3.58
C ILE A 32 -1.00 1.22 -4.69
N VAL A 33 -2.23 1.60 -4.35
CA VAL A 33 -3.17 2.20 -5.29
C VAL A 33 -3.27 3.68 -4.98
N MET A 34 -3.05 4.52 -5.98
CA MET A 34 -3.18 5.96 -5.86
C MET A 34 -3.83 6.53 -7.12
N THR A 35 -4.53 7.65 -6.95
CA THR A 35 -5.04 8.46 -8.03
C THR A 35 -4.24 9.75 -8.03
N LEU A 36 -3.70 10.12 -9.19
CA LEU A 36 -3.05 11.42 -9.36
C LEU A 36 -4.07 12.43 -9.88
N ASP A 37 -3.86 13.71 -9.56
CA ASP A 37 -4.77 14.79 -9.95
C ASP A 37 -4.75 15.03 -11.47
N GLU A 38 -3.62 14.75 -12.10
CA GLU A 38 -3.40 14.90 -13.54
C GLU A 38 -3.29 13.55 -14.25
N HIS A 39 -3.69 13.54 -15.52
CA HIS A 39 -3.49 12.41 -16.41
C HIS A 39 -2.13 12.47 -17.07
N TYR A 40 -1.27 11.50 -16.77
CA TYR A 40 0.07 11.44 -17.35
C TYR A 40 0.13 10.43 -18.49
N THR A 41 0.59 10.89 -19.65
CA THR A 41 0.82 10.06 -20.85
C THR A 41 2.28 9.69 -21.05
N LYS A 42 3.20 10.50 -20.52
CA LYS A 42 4.64 10.28 -20.60
C LYS A 42 5.19 9.77 -19.27
N LEU A 43 5.94 8.68 -19.32
CA LEU A 43 6.54 8.07 -18.13
C LEU A 43 7.51 9.03 -17.41
N GLU A 44 8.19 9.90 -18.15
CA GLU A 44 9.14 10.90 -17.62
C GLU A 44 8.48 11.92 -16.69
N GLU A 45 7.23 12.28 -16.96
CA GLU A 45 6.42 13.19 -16.13
C GLU A 45 5.66 12.41 -15.04
N TYR A 46 5.31 11.16 -15.34
CA TYR A 46 4.52 10.32 -14.45
C TYR A 46 5.31 9.79 -13.24
N VAL A 47 6.55 9.34 -13.45
CA VAL A 47 7.44 8.84 -12.39
C VAL A 47 7.64 9.86 -11.26
N PRO A 48 8.03 11.12 -11.52
CA PRO A 48 8.21 12.10 -10.44
C PRO A 48 6.88 12.39 -9.73
N ALA A 49 5.75 12.41 -10.43
CA ALA A 49 4.44 12.60 -9.80
C ALA A 49 4.09 11.44 -8.83
N ILE A 50 4.35 10.20 -9.22
CA ILE A 50 4.19 9.02 -8.35
C ILE A 50 5.10 9.13 -7.12
N LEU A 51 6.37 9.51 -7.30
CA LEU A 51 7.32 9.64 -6.20
C LEU A 51 6.91 10.75 -5.23
N SER A 52 6.54 11.94 -5.73
CA SER A 52 6.02 13.04 -4.91
C SER A 52 4.83 12.59 -4.08
N LYS A 53 3.88 11.86 -4.69
CA LYS A 53 2.71 11.36 -3.98
C LYS A 53 3.09 10.37 -2.87
N LEU A 54 4.01 9.46 -3.14
CA LEU A 54 4.52 8.51 -2.14
C LEU A 54 5.22 9.22 -0.97
N TYR A 55 5.99 10.28 -1.25
CA TYR A 55 6.64 11.07 -0.22
C TYR A 55 5.65 11.89 0.62
N GLU A 56 4.61 12.46 0.00
CA GLU A 56 3.49 13.11 0.71
C GLU A 56 2.78 12.13 1.66
N ASP A 57 2.62 10.88 1.23
CA ASP A 57 2.06 9.79 2.04
C ASP A 57 3.05 9.25 3.11
N GLY A 58 4.25 9.85 3.21
CA GLY A 58 5.27 9.50 4.20
C GLY A 58 6.09 8.24 3.87
N LYS A 59 6.03 7.75 2.62
CA LYS A 59 6.76 6.56 2.17
C LYS A 59 8.08 6.93 1.52
N SER A 60 9.14 6.17 1.80
CA SER A 60 10.37 6.25 1.00
C SER A 60 10.21 5.46 -0.31
N ALA A 61 10.58 6.06 -1.43
CA ALA A 61 10.41 5.43 -2.74
C ALA A 61 11.54 5.79 -3.73
N HIS A 62 11.94 4.83 -4.56
CA HIS A 62 12.93 5.01 -5.61
C HIS A 62 12.44 4.39 -6.92
N TYR A 63 12.71 5.06 -8.04
CA TYR A 63 12.46 4.50 -9.36
C TYR A 63 13.65 3.64 -9.79
N LEU A 64 13.39 2.39 -10.15
CA LEU A 64 14.41 1.41 -10.54
C LEU A 64 14.59 1.30 -12.06
N GLY A 65 13.81 2.03 -12.86
CA GLY A 65 13.71 1.82 -14.31
C GLY A 65 12.66 0.77 -14.68
N ASP A 66 12.38 0.61 -15.97
CA ASP A 66 11.45 -0.41 -16.51
C ASP A 66 10.08 -0.46 -15.82
N ARG A 67 9.53 0.71 -15.44
CA ARG A 67 8.26 0.82 -14.69
C ARG A 67 8.31 0.15 -13.31
N LYS A 68 9.50 -0.09 -12.76
CA LYS A 68 9.70 -0.68 -11.44
C LYS A 68 10.03 0.38 -10.40
N PHE A 69 9.50 0.17 -9.22
CA PHE A 69 9.68 1.04 -8.06
C PHE A 69 10.12 0.21 -6.87
N GLU A 70 11.00 0.76 -6.06
CA GLU A 70 11.25 0.29 -4.71
C GLU A 70 10.52 1.23 -3.74
N VAL A 71 9.64 0.70 -2.91
CA VAL A 71 8.91 1.48 -1.90
C VAL A 71 9.12 0.79 -0.56
N GLU A 72 9.71 1.51 0.41
CA GLU A 72 10.02 0.99 1.75
C GLU A 72 10.79 -0.36 1.71
N GLY A 73 11.73 -0.48 0.77
CA GLY A 73 12.54 -1.70 0.58
C GLY A 73 11.84 -2.86 -0.13
N LYS A 74 10.62 -2.68 -0.65
CA LYS A 74 9.88 -3.69 -1.43
C LYS A 74 9.77 -3.28 -2.88
N ARG A 75 9.85 -4.24 -3.80
CA ARG A 75 9.77 -4.00 -5.25
C ARG A 75 8.35 -4.08 -5.77
N TYR A 76 8.05 -3.17 -6.69
CA TYR A 76 6.76 -2.98 -7.29
C TYR A 76 6.88 -2.74 -8.80
N VAL A 77 5.88 -3.15 -9.55
CA VAL A 77 5.70 -2.84 -10.97
C VAL A 77 4.51 -1.91 -11.12
N LEU A 78 4.70 -0.81 -11.85
CA LEU A 78 3.65 0.14 -12.19
C LEU A 78 2.72 -0.45 -13.25
N VAL A 79 1.45 -0.56 -12.87
CA VAL A 79 0.32 -0.94 -13.72
C VAL A 79 -0.67 0.23 -13.71
N GLU A 80 -1.02 0.69 -14.91
CA GLU A 80 -2.03 1.73 -15.10
C GLU A 80 -3.37 1.10 -15.40
N ARG A 81 -4.44 1.64 -14.81
CA ARG A 81 -5.81 1.29 -15.21
C ARG A 81 -6.72 2.49 -15.14
N THR A 82 -7.71 2.53 -16.01
CA THR A 82 -8.77 3.54 -15.96
C THR A 82 -9.96 2.96 -15.21
N VAL A 83 -10.43 3.68 -14.19
CA VAL A 83 -11.60 3.28 -13.40
C VAL A 83 -12.63 4.40 -13.41
N PRO A 84 -13.93 4.10 -13.53
CA PRO A 84 -14.97 5.11 -13.40
C PRO A 84 -15.16 5.46 -11.91
N ILE A 85 -14.85 6.69 -11.52
CA ILE A 85 -15.15 7.23 -10.18
C ILE A 85 -16.25 8.27 -10.35
N GLY A 86 -17.45 8.00 -9.82
CA GLY A 86 -18.58 8.91 -9.93
C GLY A 86 -18.99 9.24 -11.36
N HIS A 87 -18.87 8.26 -12.29
CA HIS A 87 -19.10 8.41 -13.74
C HIS A 87 -18.03 9.19 -14.51
N VAL A 88 -16.97 9.65 -13.85
CA VAL A 88 -15.80 10.26 -14.50
C VAL A 88 -14.73 9.19 -14.73
N PRO A 89 -14.20 9.01 -15.95
CA PRO A 89 -13.08 8.11 -16.18
C PRO A 89 -11.81 8.70 -15.57
N THR A 90 -11.24 8.01 -14.59
CA THR A 90 -10.05 8.49 -13.85
C THR A 90 -8.90 7.50 -14.00
N GLN A 91 -7.70 8.02 -14.28
CA GLN A 91 -6.48 7.21 -14.33
C GLN A 91 -6.08 6.83 -12.90
N GLN A 92 -5.92 5.53 -12.68
CA GLN A 92 -5.49 4.98 -11.41
C GLN A 92 -4.13 4.31 -11.57
N THR A 93 -3.20 4.78 -10.75
CA THR A 93 -1.86 4.22 -10.59
C THR A 93 -1.92 3.04 -9.64
N VAL A 94 -1.45 1.87 -10.08
CA VAL A 94 -1.35 0.67 -9.23
C VAL A 94 0.09 0.18 -9.23
N LEU A 95 0.76 0.26 -8.09
CA LEU A 95 2.07 -0.36 -7.89
C LEU A 95 1.86 -1.77 -7.36
N GLN A 96 1.97 -2.78 -8.21
CA GLN A 96 1.75 -4.18 -7.86
C GLN A 96 3.05 -4.82 -7.36
N PRO A 97 3.08 -5.57 -6.24
CA PRO A 97 4.29 -6.23 -5.77
C PRO A 97 4.89 -7.13 -6.85
N ASP A 98 6.17 -6.95 -7.11
CA ASP A 98 6.93 -7.82 -8.00
C ASP A 98 7.13 -9.17 -7.29
N ARG A 99 6.66 -10.27 -7.89
CA ARG A 99 6.77 -11.63 -7.32
C ARG A 99 8.03 -12.37 -7.79
N SER A 100 8.98 -11.67 -8.39
CA SER A 100 10.24 -12.25 -8.88
C SER A 100 11.13 -12.83 -7.77
#